data_AF-R6DUI2-F1
#
_entry.id   AF-R6DUI2-F1
#
_cell.length_a   1.000
_cell.length_b   1.000
_cell.length_c   1.000
_cell.angle_alpha   90.00
_cell.angle_beta   90.00
_cell.angle_gamma   90.00
#
_symmetry.space_group_name_H-M   'P 1'
#
loop_
_entity.id
_entity.type
_entity.pdbx_description
1 polymer ?
#
loop_
_entity_poly.entity_id
_entity_poly.type
_entity_poly.pdbx_seq_one_letter_code
_entity_poly.pdbx_strand_id
1 'polypeptide(L)'
;MSVSAYDEKLFDAACEDIIEKERAKNGIGTLQEKTMHAVLKRFYEPDHTHQEIRINGYVADIFRDNEIIEIQTGSFNAMRKKLDTFLEEYPVTIVYPIIHTKWLYWINENTGEISKERKSPKTGRPFDAFYELYKIKSYLTNSNLQICLTFVDAKEYRLLNGWSSDKKKGSTRYDRIPVRLVDEILLARKEDYLCLIPEGLPEVFTAKEFAKKAKIKLRYAQTGINILREIGVIKKNGTKGRAYLYSITK
;
A
#
# COMPACT_ATOMS: atom_id res chain seq x y z
N MET A 1 -2.43 -14.46 1.12
CA MET A 1 -3.35 -15.45 1.71
C MET A 1 -4.75 -14.99 1.40
N SER A 2 -5.68 -15.87 1.05
CA SER A 2 -7.06 -15.44 0.84
C SER A 2 -7.64 -14.99 2.19
N VAL A 3 -8.14 -13.75 2.23
CA VAL A 3 -8.87 -13.20 3.38
C VAL A 3 -10.04 -14.10 3.74
N SER A 4 -10.13 -14.51 5.00
CA SER A 4 -11.20 -15.36 5.51
C SER A 4 -12.38 -14.53 6.01
N ALA A 5 -13.55 -15.17 6.17
CA ALA A 5 -14.71 -14.53 6.80
C ALA A 5 -14.46 -14.12 8.27
N TYR A 6 -13.44 -14.68 8.92
CA TYR A 6 -13.02 -14.27 10.25
C TYR A 6 -12.22 -12.96 10.19
N ASP A 7 -11.32 -12.84 9.22
CA ASP A 7 -10.52 -11.62 8.99
C ASP A 7 -11.41 -10.44 8.62
N GLU A 8 -12.43 -10.66 7.78
CA GLU A 8 -13.43 -9.63 7.46
C GLU A 8 -14.14 -9.11 8.72
N LYS A 9 -14.54 -10.00 9.64
CA LYS A 9 -15.19 -9.59 10.90
C LYS A 9 -14.26 -8.81 11.82
N LEU A 10 -12.99 -9.22 11.93
CA LEU A 10 -12.00 -8.49 12.72
C LEU A 10 -11.75 -7.10 12.12
N PHE A 11 -11.70 -7.01 10.80
CA PHE A 11 -11.52 -5.74 10.10
C PHE A 11 -12.72 -4.80 10.28
N ASP A 12 -13.94 -5.33 10.21
CA ASP A 12 -15.17 -4.57 10.44
C ASP A 12 -15.20 -4.03 11.88
N ALA A 13 -14.87 -4.87 12.87
CA ALA A 13 -14.76 -4.44 14.27
C ALA A 13 -13.69 -3.35 14.47
N ALA A 14 -12.55 -3.45 13.78
CA ALA A 14 -11.51 -2.43 13.81
C ALA A 14 -11.98 -1.10 13.16
N CYS A 15 -12.75 -1.17 12.06
CA CYS A 15 -13.37 0.00 11.45
C CYS A 15 -14.33 0.69 12.43
N GLU A 16 -15.23 -0.07 13.05
CA GLU A 16 -16.20 0.45 14.01
C GLU A 16 -15.53 1.12 15.21
N ASP A 17 -14.57 0.44 15.86
CA ASP A 17 -13.84 0.97 17.02
C ASP A 17 -13.14 2.31 16.72
N ILE A 18 -12.44 2.40 15.58
CA ILE A 18 -11.75 3.64 15.20
C ILE A 18 -12.73 4.74 14.83
N ILE A 19 -13.79 4.44 14.06
CA ILE A 19 -14.79 5.44 13.67
C ILE A 19 -15.53 5.98 14.91
N GLU A 20 -15.86 5.13 15.87
CA GLU A 20 -16.49 5.55 17.13
C GLU A 20 -15.57 6.41 17.99
N LYS A 21 -14.31 5.99 18.17
CA LYS A 21 -13.29 6.76 18.90
C LYS A 21 -13.08 8.14 18.29
N GLU A 22 -13.01 8.23 16.97
CA GLU A 22 -12.85 9.50 16.27
C GLU A 22 -14.10 10.38 16.39
N ARG A 23 -15.31 9.83 16.29
CA ARG A 23 -16.55 10.59 16.54
C ARG A 23 -16.58 11.16 17.97
N ALA A 24 -16.14 10.38 18.96
CA ALA A 24 -16.14 10.78 20.37
C ALA A 24 -15.11 11.87 20.69
N LYS A 25 -13.91 11.83 20.09
CA LYS A 25 -12.83 12.79 20.37
C LYS A 25 -13.05 14.17 19.76
N ASN A 26 -13.76 14.22 18.64
CA ASN A 26 -13.43 15.19 17.59
C ASN A 26 -14.69 15.83 16.97
N GLY A 27 -15.88 15.37 17.36
CA GLY A 27 -17.15 15.77 16.76
C GLY A 27 -17.32 15.20 15.34
N ILE A 28 -18.50 15.37 14.73
CA ILE A 28 -18.77 14.94 13.35
C ILE A 28 -17.98 15.86 12.39
N GLY A 29 -16.71 15.58 12.15
CA GLY A 29 -15.94 16.30 11.10
C GLY A 29 -14.47 16.61 11.34
N THR A 30 -13.69 15.77 12.02
CA THR A 30 -12.21 15.96 12.12
C THR A 30 -11.42 14.65 11.95
N LEU A 31 -11.87 13.78 11.04
CA LEU A 31 -11.04 12.67 10.59
C LEU A 31 -9.87 13.21 9.73
N GLN A 32 -8.65 13.08 10.22
CA GLN A 32 -7.42 13.44 9.50
C GLN A 32 -6.94 12.27 8.64
N GLU A 33 -5.91 12.50 7.81
CA GLU A 33 -5.29 11.55 6.85
C GLU A 33 -4.73 10.23 7.44
N LYS A 34 -5.11 9.86 8.67
CA LYS A 34 -4.62 8.75 9.47
C LYS A 34 -5.63 7.62 9.69
N THR A 35 -6.90 7.76 9.28
CA THR A 35 -7.95 6.74 9.53
C THR A 35 -7.56 5.35 9.01
N MET A 36 -7.06 5.27 7.78
CA MET A 36 -6.56 4.02 7.19
C MET A 36 -5.45 3.37 8.05
N HIS A 37 -4.50 4.17 8.51
CA HIS A 37 -3.40 3.68 9.34
C HIS A 37 -3.91 3.19 10.70
N ALA A 38 -4.79 3.94 11.35
CA ALA A 38 -5.36 3.59 12.64
C ALA A 38 -6.21 2.31 12.59
N VAL A 39 -7.05 2.15 11.56
CA VAL A 39 -7.86 0.93 11.36
C VAL A 39 -6.99 -0.28 11.13
N LEU A 40 -6.00 -0.18 10.23
CA LEU A 40 -5.10 -1.31 9.99
C LEU A 40 -4.30 -1.66 11.25
N LYS A 41 -3.89 -0.66 12.04
CA LYS A 41 -3.15 -0.89 13.29
C LYS A 41 -3.99 -1.64 14.29
N ARG A 42 -5.25 -1.23 14.43
CA ARG A 42 -6.23 -1.91 15.28
C ARG A 42 -6.58 -3.31 14.79
N PHE A 43 -6.61 -3.51 13.48
CA PHE A 43 -6.88 -4.81 12.85
C PHE A 43 -5.76 -5.81 13.08
N TYR A 44 -4.50 -5.44 12.78
CA TYR A 44 -3.35 -6.34 12.95
C TYR A 44 -2.96 -6.55 14.41
N GLU A 45 -3.19 -5.56 15.28
CA GLU A 45 -2.90 -5.68 16.70
C GLU A 45 -4.07 -5.15 17.54
N PRO A 46 -4.94 -6.05 18.03
CA PRO A 46 -6.05 -5.63 18.86
C PRO A 46 -5.68 -5.10 20.25
N ASP A 47 -4.55 -5.50 20.80
CA ASP A 47 -4.13 -5.14 22.14
C ASP A 47 -3.21 -3.91 22.10
N HIS A 48 -3.72 -2.79 22.62
CA HIS A 48 -3.02 -1.51 22.63
C HIS A 48 -1.69 -1.54 23.39
N THR A 49 -1.44 -2.52 24.27
CA THR A 49 -0.16 -2.65 24.98
C THR A 49 1.01 -3.05 24.07
N HIS A 50 0.71 -3.50 22.84
CA HIS A 50 1.69 -3.88 21.81
C HIS A 50 1.79 -2.85 20.68
N GLN A 51 1.08 -1.72 20.77
CA GLN A 51 1.10 -0.66 19.77
C GLN A 51 1.99 0.51 20.20
N GLU A 52 2.60 1.20 19.22
CA GLU A 52 3.40 2.41 19.43
C GLU A 52 4.59 2.19 20.39
N ILE A 53 5.30 1.07 20.23
CA ILE A 53 6.39 0.64 21.12
C ILE A 53 7.71 1.30 20.72
N ARG A 54 8.44 1.85 21.72
CA ARG A 54 9.76 2.43 21.49
C ARG A 54 10.82 1.34 21.37
N ILE A 55 11.54 1.34 20.24
CA ILE A 55 12.63 0.42 19.93
C ILE A 55 13.78 1.23 19.33
N ASN A 56 14.96 1.20 19.96
CA ASN A 56 16.20 1.79 19.47
C ASN A 56 16.05 3.23 18.92
N GLY A 57 15.32 4.09 19.66
CA GLY A 57 15.11 5.50 19.32
C GLY A 57 13.99 5.79 18.32
N TYR A 58 13.33 4.75 17.77
CA TYR A 58 12.15 4.86 16.93
C TYR A 58 10.91 4.33 17.65
N VAL A 59 9.72 4.67 17.14
CA VAL A 59 8.44 4.12 17.61
C VAL A 59 7.93 3.16 16.54
N ALA A 60 7.88 1.87 16.85
CA ALA A 60 7.27 0.84 16.02
C ALA A 60 5.74 0.93 16.11
N ASP A 61 5.02 0.76 14.99
CA ASP A 61 3.55 0.83 15.03
C ASP A 61 2.99 -0.32 15.87
N ILE A 62 3.54 -1.51 15.70
CA ILE A 62 3.20 -2.73 16.44
C ILE A 62 4.50 -3.47 16.75
N PHE A 63 4.63 -3.97 17.98
CA PHE A 63 5.67 -4.90 18.39
C PHE A 63 5.10 -5.98 19.29
N ARG A 64 5.17 -7.23 18.83
CA ARG A 64 4.70 -8.41 19.56
C ARG A 64 5.61 -9.59 19.24
N ASP A 65 5.94 -10.41 20.24
CA ASP A 65 6.70 -11.65 20.08
C ASP A 65 8.02 -11.50 19.30
N ASN A 66 8.72 -10.38 19.50
CA ASN A 66 9.94 -9.99 18.80
C ASN A 66 9.79 -9.76 17.28
N GLU A 67 8.59 -9.44 16.81
CA GLU A 67 8.32 -9.03 15.44
C GLU A 67 7.75 -7.61 15.39
N ILE A 68 8.14 -6.87 14.36
CA ILE A 68 7.68 -5.50 14.12
C ILE A 68 6.72 -5.48 12.94
N ILE A 69 5.58 -4.81 13.08
CA ILE A 69 4.70 -4.47 11.96
C ILE A 69 4.62 -2.95 11.81
N GLU A 70 4.82 -2.47 10.59
CA GLU A 70 4.81 -1.07 10.20
C GLU A 70 3.71 -0.79 9.18
N ILE A 71 2.77 0.09 9.51
CA ILE A 71 1.65 0.42 8.63
C ILE A 71 1.95 1.70 7.89
N GLN A 72 2.24 1.56 6.60
CA GLN A 72 2.70 2.67 5.78
C GLN A 72 1.71 2.95 4.67
N THR A 73 1.04 4.10 4.68
CA THR A 73 0.11 4.50 3.60
C THR A 73 0.82 5.18 2.41
N GLY A 74 2.15 5.32 2.50
CA GLY A 74 3.04 5.93 1.52
C GLY A 74 4.41 6.25 2.13
N SER A 75 5.20 7.07 1.45
CA SER A 75 6.44 7.65 2.00
C SER A 75 7.50 6.64 2.47
N PHE A 76 7.65 5.50 1.78
CA PHE A 76 8.63 4.46 2.15
C PHE A 76 10.07 4.96 2.23
N ASN A 77 10.40 6.05 1.53
CA ASN A 77 11.72 6.66 1.65
C ASN A 77 12.02 7.16 3.08
N ALA A 78 11.00 7.62 3.83
CA ALA A 78 11.17 8.05 5.21
C ALA A 78 11.45 6.87 6.17
N MET A 79 11.08 5.65 5.76
CA MET A 79 11.29 4.44 6.55
C MET A 79 12.72 3.92 6.53
N ARG A 80 13.56 4.37 5.59
CA ARG A 80 14.91 3.81 5.38
C ARG A 80 15.75 3.77 6.67
N LYS A 81 15.81 4.89 7.41
CA LYS A 81 16.55 4.97 8.68
C LYS A 81 16.02 4.01 9.75
N LYS A 82 14.69 3.88 9.80
CA LYS A 82 14.01 2.98 10.74
C LYS A 82 14.27 1.52 10.36
N LEU A 83 14.27 1.21 9.06
CA LEU A 83 14.63 -0.11 8.54
C LEU A 83 16.10 -0.46 8.78
N ASP A 84 17.02 0.50 8.64
CA ASP A 84 18.44 0.30 8.96
C ASP A 84 18.60 -0.19 10.40
N THR A 85 17.84 0.35 11.36
CA THR A 85 17.88 -0.06 12.76
C THR A 85 17.10 -1.34 13.04
N PHE A 86 15.87 -1.45 12.53
CA PHE A 86 15.00 -2.56 12.90
C PHE A 86 15.44 -3.90 12.30
N LEU A 87 15.89 -3.89 11.04
CA LEU A 87 16.22 -5.12 10.33
C LEU A 87 17.51 -5.79 10.84
N GLU A 88 18.31 -5.09 11.65
CA GLU A 88 19.48 -5.65 12.32
C GLU A 88 19.09 -6.64 13.43
N GLU A 89 17.94 -6.44 14.07
CA GLU A 89 17.55 -7.16 15.29
C GLU A 89 16.24 -7.94 15.13
N TYR A 90 15.31 -7.47 14.28
CA TYR A 90 13.94 -7.96 14.24
C TYR A 90 13.45 -8.25 12.81
N PRO A 91 12.61 -9.28 12.62
CA PRO A 91 11.73 -9.35 11.47
C PRO A 91 10.79 -8.13 11.45
N VAL A 92 10.65 -7.52 10.27
CA VAL A 92 9.81 -6.35 10.02
C VAL A 92 8.86 -6.66 8.87
N THR A 93 7.56 -6.52 9.12
CA THR A 93 6.53 -6.55 8.08
C THR A 93 6.02 -5.14 7.81
N ILE A 94 6.20 -4.65 6.59
CA ILE A 94 5.54 -3.41 6.15
C ILE A 94 4.17 -3.76 5.57
N VAL A 95 3.12 -3.33 6.23
CA VAL A 95 1.74 -3.35 5.73
C VAL A 95 1.52 -2.13 4.84
N TYR A 96 1.25 -2.37 3.56
CA TYR A 96 1.00 -1.36 2.55
C TYR A 96 -0.42 -1.46 1.99
N PRO A 97 -1.36 -0.57 2.38
CA PRO A 97 -2.71 -0.62 1.85
C PRO A 97 -2.78 -0.16 0.40
N ILE A 98 -3.26 -1.05 -0.46
CA ILE A 98 -3.63 -0.77 -1.85
C ILE A 98 -5.15 -0.60 -1.92
N ILE A 99 -5.59 0.55 -2.42
CA ILE A 99 -7.03 0.82 -2.54
C ILE A 99 -7.60 0.05 -3.73
N HIS A 100 -8.31 -1.04 -3.43
CA HIS A 100 -8.91 -1.90 -4.43
C HIS A 100 -10.09 -1.22 -5.12
N THR A 101 -11.17 -0.88 -4.41
CA THR A 101 -12.24 -0.02 -4.88
C THR A 101 -12.35 1.21 -4.00
N LYS A 102 -12.68 2.37 -4.60
CA LYS A 102 -13.10 3.52 -3.78
C LYS A 102 -14.31 4.26 -4.30
N TRP A 103 -15.06 4.82 -3.37
CA TRP A 103 -16.15 5.76 -3.63
C TRP A 103 -15.73 7.16 -3.21
N LEU A 104 -15.97 8.13 -4.08
CA LEU A 104 -15.55 9.52 -3.90
C LEU A 104 -16.73 10.34 -3.39
N TYR A 105 -16.45 11.16 -2.39
CA TYR A 105 -17.34 12.20 -1.87
C TYR A 105 -16.60 13.54 -1.91
N TRP A 106 -17.27 14.57 -2.37
CA TRP A 106 -16.74 15.93 -2.45
C TRP A 106 -17.35 16.81 -1.39
N ILE A 107 -16.51 17.47 -0.60
CA ILE A 107 -16.90 18.38 0.47
C ILE A 107 -16.73 19.81 -0.03
N ASN A 108 -17.79 20.61 0.02
CA ASN A 108 -17.69 22.05 -0.14
C ASN A 108 -17.28 22.66 1.20
N GLU A 109 -16.05 23.20 1.29
CA GLU A 109 -15.52 23.77 2.52
C GLU A 109 -16.35 24.95 3.06
N ASN A 110 -17.04 25.67 2.18
CA ASN A 110 -17.82 26.85 2.59
C ASN A 110 -19.19 26.48 3.17
N THR A 111 -19.83 25.42 2.67
CA THR A 111 -21.19 25.03 3.06
C THR A 111 -21.24 23.77 3.93
N GLY A 112 -20.15 22.99 3.96
CA GLY A 112 -20.11 21.66 4.59
C GLY A 112 -20.85 20.57 3.80
N GLU A 113 -21.47 20.91 2.65
CA GLU A 113 -22.24 19.96 1.86
C GLU A 113 -21.35 18.87 1.26
N ILE A 114 -21.85 17.63 1.34
CA ILE A 114 -21.19 16.45 0.81
C ILE A 114 -21.93 15.98 -0.45
N SER A 115 -21.19 15.78 -1.54
CA SER A 115 -21.77 15.26 -2.78
C SER A 115 -22.32 13.85 -2.63
N LYS A 116 -23.20 13.45 -3.55
CA LYS A 116 -23.59 12.04 -3.70
C LYS A 116 -22.36 11.15 -3.93
N GLU A 117 -22.51 9.90 -3.51
CA GLU A 117 -21.51 8.85 -3.71
C GLU A 117 -21.23 8.62 -5.20
N ARG A 118 -19.95 8.49 -5.55
CA ARG A 118 -19.53 8.07 -6.89
C ARG A 118 -18.39 7.07 -6.85
N LYS A 119 -18.60 5.87 -7.40
CA LYS A 119 -17.53 4.87 -7.57
C LYS A 119 -16.42 5.39 -8.50
N SER A 120 -15.16 5.21 -8.09
CA SER A 120 -13.99 5.49 -8.92
C SER A 120 -13.80 4.39 -9.97
N PRO A 121 -13.43 4.73 -11.22
CA PRO A 121 -13.14 3.72 -12.24
C PRO A 121 -11.80 2.99 -12.04
N LYS A 122 -10.94 3.47 -11.13
CA LYS A 122 -9.65 2.84 -10.85
C LYS A 122 -9.86 1.68 -9.87
N THR A 123 -9.41 0.49 -10.27
CA THR A 123 -9.22 -0.66 -9.38
C THR A 123 -7.75 -0.76 -8.98
N GLY A 124 -7.48 -0.95 -7.68
CA GLY A 124 -6.15 -1.19 -7.14
C GLY A 124 -5.56 -2.50 -7.63
N ARG A 125 -4.26 -2.52 -7.91
CA ARG A 125 -3.54 -3.70 -8.41
C ARG A 125 -2.19 -3.83 -7.71
N PRO A 126 -1.60 -5.03 -7.62
CA PRO A 126 -0.27 -5.20 -7.01
C PRO A 126 0.80 -4.25 -7.58
N PHE A 127 0.71 -3.94 -8.87
CA PHE A 127 1.60 -2.99 -9.56
C PHE A 127 1.56 -1.56 -9.01
N ASP A 128 0.52 -1.17 -8.27
CA ASP A 128 0.43 0.14 -7.61
C ASP A 128 1.51 0.29 -6.52
N ALA A 129 2.03 -0.83 -5.97
CA ALA A 129 3.11 -0.82 -4.98
C ALA A 129 4.49 -0.45 -5.55
N PHE A 130 4.69 -0.53 -6.88
CA PHE A 130 6.02 -0.31 -7.49
C PHE A 130 6.65 1.04 -7.11
N TYR A 131 5.85 2.09 -6.97
CA TYR A 131 6.40 3.40 -6.63
C TYR A 131 7.02 3.45 -5.22
N GLU A 132 6.34 2.85 -4.24
CA GLU A 132 6.84 2.83 -2.85
C GLU A 132 7.92 1.77 -2.66
N LEU A 133 7.74 0.56 -3.22
CA LEU A 133 8.76 -0.50 -3.20
C LEU A 133 10.10 -0.04 -3.78
N TYR A 134 10.08 0.75 -4.86
CA TYR A 134 11.31 1.26 -5.47
C TYR A 134 12.15 2.10 -4.50
N LYS A 135 11.50 2.84 -3.59
CA LYS A 135 12.19 3.73 -2.63
C LYS A 135 12.99 2.97 -1.58
N ILE A 136 12.63 1.71 -1.33
CA ILE A 136 13.31 0.81 -0.38
C ILE A 136 13.87 -0.43 -1.10
N LYS A 137 14.07 -0.38 -2.42
CA LYS A 137 14.45 -1.57 -3.20
C LYS A 137 15.70 -2.30 -2.66
N SER A 138 16.64 -1.56 -2.09
CA SER A 138 17.88 -2.09 -1.50
C SER A 138 17.65 -2.95 -0.26
N TYR A 139 16.47 -2.85 0.37
CA TYR A 139 16.10 -3.64 1.55
C TYR A 139 15.27 -4.87 1.19
N LEU A 140 14.69 -4.93 -0.02
CA LEU A 140 13.74 -5.99 -0.41
C LEU A 140 14.39 -7.38 -0.54
N THR A 141 15.72 -7.47 -0.47
CA THR A 141 16.47 -8.73 -0.44
C THR A 141 16.88 -9.13 0.98
N ASN A 142 16.59 -8.32 1.99
CA ASN A 142 16.86 -8.65 3.38
C ASN A 142 15.84 -9.70 3.87
N SER A 143 16.33 -10.80 4.44
CA SER A 143 15.49 -11.91 4.93
C SER A 143 14.57 -11.54 6.09
N ASN A 144 14.89 -10.46 6.82
CA ASN A 144 14.08 -9.93 7.90
C ASN A 144 13.00 -8.96 7.41
N LEU A 145 12.95 -8.60 6.11
CA LEU A 145 11.92 -7.70 5.59
C LEU A 145 10.85 -8.46 4.82
N GLN A 146 9.60 -8.25 5.21
CA GLN A 146 8.42 -8.71 4.49
C GLN A 146 7.54 -7.52 4.11
N ILE A 147 6.84 -7.62 2.98
CA ILE A 147 5.84 -6.63 2.57
C ILE A 147 4.48 -7.30 2.48
N CYS A 148 3.50 -6.83 3.25
CA CYS A 148 2.10 -7.23 3.09
C CYS A 148 1.36 -6.18 2.25
N LEU A 149 0.94 -6.54 1.03
CA LEU A 149 0.07 -5.71 0.21
C LEU A 149 -1.39 -5.98 0.59
N THR A 150 -1.99 -5.07 1.34
CA THR A 150 -3.35 -5.22 1.88
C THR A 150 -4.33 -4.51 0.96
N PHE A 151 -5.19 -5.24 0.27
CA PHE A 151 -6.19 -4.69 -0.62
C PHE A 151 -7.42 -4.28 0.19
N VAL A 152 -7.77 -3.00 0.13
CA VAL A 152 -8.84 -2.43 0.95
C VAL A 152 -9.78 -1.61 0.07
N ASP A 153 -11.09 -1.81 0.25
CA ASP A 153 -12.07 -0.89 -0.31
C ASP A 153 -12.28 0.31 0.64
N ALA A 154 -12.49 1.51 0.09
CA ALA A 154 -12.54 2.72 0.91
C ALA A 154 -13.50 3.80 0.41
N LYS A 155 -14.02 4.61 1.33
CA LYS A 155 -14.67 5.89 1.04
C LYS A 155 -13.62 7.00 1.12
N GLU A 156 -13.40 7.74 0.04
CA GLU A 156 -12.44 8.84 -0.01
C GLU A 156 -13.17 10.18 -0.11
N TYR A 157 -12.94 11.01 0.89
CA TYR A 157 -13.48 12.35 1.00
C TYR A 157 -12.44 13.36 0.53
N ARG A 158 -12.83 14.27 -0.36
CA ARG A 158 -11.96 15.29 -0.92
C ARG A 158 -12.59 16.66 -0.86
N LEU A 159 -11.77 17.67 -0.65
CA LEU A 159 -12.20 19.07 -0.60
C LEU A 159 -12.35 19.63 -2.01
N LEU A 160 -13.40 20.41 -2.27
CA LEU A 160 -13.57 21.17 -3.52
C LEU A 160 -12.69 22.42 -3.53
N ASN A 161 -11.37 22.20 -3.49
CA ASN A 161 -10.35 23.25 -3.41
C ASN A 161 -9.23 23.13 -4.45
N GLY A 162 -9.46 22.32 -5.48
CA GLY A 162 -8.58 22.19 -6.61
C GLY A 162 -8.56 23.43 -7.51
N TRP A 163 -7.55 23.50 -8.37
CA TRP A 163 -7.32 24.63 -9.29
C TRP A 163 -8.18 24.60 -10.56
N SER A 164 -8.91 23.51 -10.84
CA SER A 164 -9.82 23.43 -11.99
C SER A 164 -11.12 24.21 -11.76
N SER A 165 -11.86 24.48 -12.84
CA SER A 165 -13.16 25.18 -12.77
C SER A 165 -14.18 24.48 -11.86
N ASP A 166 -14.17 23.15 -11.83
CA ASP A 166 -14.99 22.33 -10.92
C ASP A 166 -14.36 22.10 -9.55
N LYS A 167 -13.19 22.71 -9.30
CA LYS A 167 -12.37 22.60 -8.09
C LYS A 167 -11.93 21.17 -7.72
N LYS A 168 -11.90 20.23 -8.67
CA LYS A 168 -11.53 18.82 -8.40
C LYS A 168 -10.06 18.50 -8.66
N LYS A 169 -9.43 19.08 -9.68
CA LYS A 169 -8.02 18.80 -10.03
C LYS A 169 -7.09 19.47 -9.04
N GLY A 170 -6.15 18.70 -8.50
CA GLY A 170 -5.26 19.19 -7.43
C GLY A 170 -5.95 19.37 -6.08
N SER A 171 -7.18 18.90 -5.92
CA SER A 171 -7.90 18.92 -4.64
C SER A 171 -7.12 18.22 -3.54
N THR A 172 -7.38 18.63 -2.30
CA THR A 172 -6.84 17.98 -1.10
C THR A 172 -7.69 16.77 -0.72
N ARG A 173 -7.04 15.67 -0.35
CA ARG A 173 -7.73 14.54 0.28
C ARG A 173 -7.99 14.92 1.73
N TYR A 174 -9.25 14.92 2.13
CA TYR A 174 -9.64 15.16 3.51
C TYR A 174 -9.40 13.90 4.34
N ASP A 175 -10.00 12.78 3.94
CA ASP A 175 -9.77 11.48 4.56
C ASP A 175 -10.03 10.32 3.59
N ARG A 176 -9.58 9.13 3.97
CA ARG A 176 -9.89 7.86 3.34
C ARG A 176 -10.23 6.83 4.40
N ILE A 177 -11.52 6.53 4.51
CA ILE A 177 -12.10 5.61 5.48
C ILE A 177 -12.16 4.21 4.84
N PRO A 178 -11.45 3.21 5.36
CA PRO A 178 -11.59 1.83 4.92
C PRO A 178 -12.99 1.30 5.22
N VAL A 179 -13.50 0.42 4.36
CA VAL A 179 -14.84 -0.17 4.53
C VAL A 179 -14.89 -1.69 4.30
N ARG A 180 -13.84 -2.28 3.74
CA ARG A 180 -13.75 -3.73 3.56
C ARG A 180 -12.31 -4.17 3.31
N LEU A 181 -11.88 -5.24 3.96
CA LEU A 181 -10.67 -5.98 3.62
C LEU A 181 -10.99 -6.92 2.45
N VAL A 182 -10.22 -6.80 1.35
CA VAL A 182 -10.50 -7.50 0.09
C VAL A 182 -9.58 -8.69 -0.10
N ASP A 183 -8.28 -8.48 0.08
CA ASP A 183 -7.25 -9.51 -0.13
C ASP A 183 -5.93 -9.10 0.53
N GLU A 184 -5.03 -10.05 0.72
CA GLU A 184 -3.68 -9.81 1.23
C GLU A 184 -2.64 -10.62 0.44
N ILE A 185 -1.62 -9.93 -0.06
CA ILE A 185 -0.47 -10.56 -0.71
C ILE A 185 0.76 -10.33 0.15
N LEU A 186 1.26 -11.40 0.78
CA LEU A 186 2.51 -11.37 1.51
C LEU A 186 3.68 -11.63 0.55
N LEU A 187 4.65 -10.73 0.57
CA LEU A 187 5.92 -10.81 -0.14
C LEU A 187 7.03 -11.04 0.89
N ALA A 188 7.29 -12.30 1.23
CA ALA A 188 8.28 -12.67 2.25
C ALA A 188 9.56 -13.27 1.63
N ARG A 189 9.45 -13.88 0.46
CA ARG A 189 10.58 -14.44 -0.30
C ARG A 189 10.50 -14.04 -1.76
N LYS A 190 11.61 -14.23 -2.46
CA LYS A 190 11.77 -13.93 -3.89
C LYS A 190 10.61 -14.48 -4.73
N GLU A 191 10.16 -15.70 -4.47
CA GLU A 191 9.12 -16.37 -5.26
C GLU A 191 7.77 -15.66 -5.16
N ASP A 192 7.48 -15.00 -4.05
CA ASP A 192 6.19 -14.33 -3.82
C ASP A 192 6.04 -13.09 -4.72
N TYR A 193 7.16 -12.49 -5.14
CA TYR A 193 7.17 -11.37 -6.09
C TYR A 193 6.79 -11.78 -7.52
N LEU A 194 6.60 -13.07 -7.81
CA LEU A 194 6.05 -13.52 -9.10
C LEU A 194 4.65 -12.97 -9.36
N CYS A 195 3.87 -12.65 -8.32
CA CYS A 195 2.58 -11.98 -8.46
C CYS A 195 2.69 -10.57 -9.11
N LEU A 196 3.88 -9.99 -9.12
CA LEU A 196 4.19 -8.72 -9.78
C LEU A 196 4.67 -8.90 -11.24
N ILE A 197 4.62 -10.12 -11.78
CA ILE A 197 4.81 -10.41 -13.21
C ILE A 197 3.44 -10.54 -13.88
N PRO A 198 3.11 -9.74 -14.92
CA PRO A 198 1.83 -9.85 -15.58
C PRO A 198 1.73 -11.15 -16.40
N GLU A 199 0.55 -11.75 -16.38
CA GLU A 199 0.25 -12.97 -17.14
C GLU A 199 0.41 -12.79 -18.66
N GLY A 200 0.72 -13.89 -19.33
CA GLY A 200 0.81 -13.95 -20.79
C GLY A 200 1.98 -13.17 -21.38
N LEU A 201 3.04 -12.93 -20.61
CA LEU A 201 4.33 -12.50 -21.14
C LEU A 201 5.02 -13.65 -21.91
N PRO A 202 5.74 -13.35 -23.00
CA PRO A 202 6.62 -14.33 -23.63
C PRO A 202 7.76 -14.71 -22.68
N GLU A 203 8.41 -15.85 -22.91
CA GLU A 203 9.54 -16.34 -22.10
C GLU A 203 10.67 -15.29 -21.99
N VAL A 204 10.89 -14.55 -23.08
CA VAL A 204 11.79 -13.40 -23.14
C VAL A 204 11.00 -12.16 -23.55
N PHE A 205 11.02 -11.12 -22.72
CA PHE A 205 10.21 -9.91 -22.88
C PHE A 205 11.00 -8.62 -22.68
N THR A 206 10.46 -7.53 -23.21
CA THR A 206 10.92 -6.15 -23.01
C THR A 206 10.06 -5.41 -22.00
N ALA A 207 10.55 -4.26 -21.50
CA ALA A 207 9.75 -3.37 -20.66
C ALA A 207 8.45 -2.88 -21.34
N LYS A 208 8.43 -2.79 -22.67
CA LYS A 208 7.22 -2.41 -23.43
C LYS A 208 6.16 -3.51 -23.41
N GLU A 209 6.57 -4.76 -23.56
CA GLU A 209 5.66 -5.92 -23.47
C GLU A 209 5.14 -6.08 -22.04
N PHE A 210 6.00 -5.93 -21.04
CA PHE A 210 5.60 -5.87 -19.64
C PHE A 210 4.53 -4.79 -19.41
N ALA A 211 4.78 -3.55 -19.83
CA ALA A 211 3.83 -2.45 -19.69
C ALA A 211 2.48 -2.73 -20.36
N LYS A 212 2.51 -3.32 -21.57
CA LYS A 212 1.31 -3.68 -22.33
C LYS A 212 0.48 -4.74 -21.60
N LYS A 213 1.11 -5.83 -21.13
CA LYS A 213 0.44 -6.93 -20.43
C LYS A 213 -0.06 -6.51 -19.05
N ALA A 214 0.75 -5.76 -18.31
CA ALA A 214 0.35 -5.19 -17.03
C ALA A 214 -0.67 -4.04 -17.17
N LYS A 215 -0.91 -3.50 -18.37
CA LYS A 215 -1.77 -2.32 -18.60
C LYS A 215 -1.36 -1.11 -17.74
N ILE A 216 -0.05 -0.86 -17.65
CA ILE A 216 0.54 0.27 -16.91
C ILE A 216 1.40 1.14 -17.83
N LYS A 217 1.68 2.38 -17.43
CA LYS A 217 2.59 3.25 -18.18
C LYS A 217 4.01 2.66 -18.18
N LEU A 218 4.75 2.83 -19.28
CA LEU A 218 6.10 2.29 -19.45
C LEU A 218 7.04 2.64 -18.29
N ARG A 219 6.97 3.89 -17.77
CA ARG A 219 7.79 4.29 -16.62
C ARG A 219 7.60 3.39 -15.40
N TYR A 220 6.36 2.98 -15.11
CA TYR A 220 6.05 2.12 -13.96
C TYR A 220 6.50 0.68 -14.23
N ALA A 221 6.38 0.20 -15.47
CA ALA A 221 6.92 -1.10 -15.86
C ALA A 221 8.45 -1.15 -15.73
N GLN A 222 9.15 -0.07 -16.09
CA GLN A 222 10.59 0.04 -15.90
C GLN A 222 10.98 0.04 -14.41
N THR A 223 10.21 0.75 -13.58
CA THR A 223 10.37 0.71 -12.12
C THR A 223 10.17 -0.71 -11.57
N GLY A 224 9.09 -1.38 -11.96
CA GLY A 224 8.81 -2.77 -11.56
C GLY A 224 9.90 -3.73 -12.01
N ILE A 225 10.36 -3.65 -13.25
CA ILE A 225 11.50 -4.45 -13.76
C ILE A 225 12.77 -4.18 -12.96
N ASN A 226 13.02 -2.94 -12.55
CA ASN A 226 14.19 -2.62 -11.72
C ASN A 226 14.12 -3.36 -10.38
N ILE A 227 12.97 -3.30 -9.70
CA ILE A 227 12.72 -4.00 -8.43
C ILE A 227 12.88 -5.52 -8.61
N LEU A 228 12.20 -6.09 -9.59
CA LEU A 228 12.19 -7.53 -9.83
C LEU A 228 13.58 -8.07 -10.21
N ARG A 229 14.43 -7.24 -10.83
CA ARG A 229 15.83 -7.57 -11.08
C ARG A 229 16.68 -7.51 -9.82
N GLU A 230 16.49 -6.49 -8.98
CA GLU A 230 17.19 -6.33 -7.70
C GLU A 230 16.96 -7.57 -6.82
N ILE A 231 15.70 -8.03 -6.74
CA ILE A 231 15.30 -9.22 -5.98
C ILE A 231 15.75 -10.53 -6.68
N GLY A 232 16.12 -10.46 -7.96
CA GLY A 232 16.56 -11.60 -8.75
C GLY A 232 15.44 -12.48 -9.32
N VAL A 233 14.18 -12.04 -9.24
CA VAL A 233 13.00 -12.70 -9.84
C VAL A 233 13.13 -12.78 -11.36
N ILE A 234 13.69 -11.73 -11.97
CA ILE A 234 13.98 -11.67 -13.40
C ILE A 234 15.45 -11.31 -13.63
N LYS A 235 15.98 -11.73 -14.77
CA LYS A 235 17.36 -11.43 -15.19
C LYS A 235 17.37 -10.79 -16.58
N LYS A 236 18.45 -10.06 -16.89
CA LYS A 236 18.66 -9.46 -18.22
C LYS A 236 19.31 -10.52 -19.13
N ASN A 237 18.67 -10.80 -20.26
CA ASN A 237 19.08 -11.81 -21.24
C ASN A 237 19.69 -11.22 -22.53
N GLY A 238 20.02 -9.92 -22.53
CA GLY A 238 20.62 -9.24 -23.67
C GLY A 238 19.83 -8.03 -24.15
N THR A 239 19.89 -7.77 -25.46
CA THR A 239 19.28 -6.60 -26.11
C THR A 239 18.66 -6.97 -27.46
N LYS A 240 17.52 -6.34 -27.79
CA LYS A 240 16.94 -6.32 -29.14
C LYS A 240 16.92 -4.87 -29.62
N GLY A 241 17.90 -4.49 -30.44
CA GLY A 241 18.17 -3.09 -30.75
C GLY A 241 18.48 -2.30 -29.47
N ARG A 242 17.77 -1.20 -29.22
CA ARG A 242 17.93 -0.37 -28.01
C ARG A 242 17.18 -0.89 -26.78
N ALA A 243 16.40 -1.97 -26.91
CA ALA A 243 15.61 -2.51 -25.81
C ALA A 243 16.36 -3.63 -25.07
N TYR A 244 16.34 -3.62 -23.74
CA TYR A 244 16.78 -4.76 -22.94
C TYR A 244 15.74 -5.88 -22.96
N LEU A 245 16.25 -7.11 -23.04
CA LEU A 245 15.47 -8.35 -22.93
C LEU A 245 15.61 -8.93 -21.53
N TYR A 246 14.51 -9.44 -20.99
CA TYR A 246 14.43 -10.04 -19.66
C TYR A 246 13.74 -11.39 -19.72
N SER A 247 14.05 -12.28 -18.79
CA SER A 247 13.27 -13.48 -18.51
C SER A 247 13.13 -13.68 -17.00
N ILE A 248 12.15 -14.49 -16.61
CA ILE A 248 12.06 -15.00 -15.25
C ILE A 248 13.29 -15.87 -14.96
N THR A 249 13.83 -15.73 -13.75
CA THR A 249 14.93 -16.57 -13.26
C THR A 249 14.34 -17.90 -12.83
N LYS A 250 14.78 -18.99 -13.47
CA LYS A 250 14.46 -20.36 -13.05
C LYS A 250 15.21 -20.71 -11.77
#